data_AF-A0A522G920-F1
#
_entry.id   AF-A0A522G920-F1
#
_cell.length_a   1.000
_cell.length_b   1.000
_cell.length_c   1.000
_cell.angle_alpha   90.00
_cell.angle_beta   90.00
_cell.angle_gamma   90.00
#
_symmetry.space_group_name_H-M   'P 1'
#
loop_
_entity.id
_entity.type
_entity.pdbx_description
1 polymer ?
#
loop_
_entity_poly.entity_id
_entity_poly.type
_entity_poly.pdbx_seq_one_letter_code
_entity_poly.pdbx_strand_id
1 'polypeptide(L)'
;MAKPLPFTNKEGEVRELKAGDFKRAESFGDLPKDLQDTLRTIGKRGPQRAPTKELITIRLSKDVVERFRATGPGWQSRVNEVLKKAVKAGVV
;
A
#
# COMPACT_ATOMS: atom_id res chain seq x y z
N MET A 1 23.94 -26.04 -31.75
CA MET A 1 23.84 -24.58 -31.98
C MET A 1 24.43 -23.87 -30.77
N ALA A 2 25.22 -22.82 -30.94
CA ALA A 2 25.85 -22.12 -29.81
C ALA A 2 24.79 -21.48 -28.89
N LYS A 3 25.00 -21.57 -27.57
CA LYS A 3 24.12 -20.94 -26.58
C LYS A 3 24.19 -19.42 -26.75
N PRO A 4 23.04 -18.70 -26.77
CA PRO A 4 23.07 -17.25 -26.90
C PRO A 4 23.77 -16.62 -25.70
N LEU A 5 24.47 -15.51 -25.97
CA LEU A 5 25.13 -14.71 -24.93
C LEU A 5 24.15 -14.36 -23.80
N PRO A 6 24.62 -14.34 -22.54
CA PRO A 6 23.80 -13.96 -21.40
C PRO A 6 23.21 -12.56 -21.59
N PHE A 7 22.09 -12.27 -20.93
CA PHE A 7 21.45 -10.96 -20.99
C PHE A 7 22.24 -9.89 -20.23
N THR A 8 23.00 -10.29 -19.21
CA THR A 8 23.71 -9.39 -18.31
C THR A 8 25.22 -9.67 -18.35
N ASN A 9 26.05 -8.63 -18.42
CA ASN A 9 27.52 -8.73 -18.34
C ASN A 9 28.00 -8.80 -16.87
N LYS A 10 29.32 -8.87 -16.64
CA LYS A 10 29.89 -8.98 -15.29
C LYS A 10 29.70 -7.70 -14.46
N GLU A 11 29.52 -6.58 -15.16
CA GLU A 11 29.31 -5.24 -14.65
C GLU A 11 27.82 -4.98 -14.30
N GLY A 12 26.93 -5.94 -14.60
CA GLY A 12 25.50 -5.85 -14.29
C GLY A 12 24.67 -5.14 -15.35
N GLU A 13 25.27 -4.73 -16.47
CA GLU A 13 24.56 -4.08 -17.57
C GLU A 13 23.83 -5.11 -18.44
N VAL A 14 22.59 -4.76 -18.80
CA VAL A 14 21.75 -5.57 -19.67
C VAL A 14 22.00 -5.18 -21.13
N ARG A 15 22.36 -6.16 -21.97
CA ARG A 15 22.55 -5.94 -23.41
C ARG A 15 21.23 -5.59 -24.09
N GLU A 16 21.31 -4.95 -25.26
CA GLU A 16 20.14 -4.72 -26.09
C GLU A 16 19.41 -6.04 -26.45
N LEU A 17 18.08 -6.01 -26.29
CA LEU A 17 17.20 -7.11 -26.65
C LEU A 17 16.99 -7.14 -28.17
N LYS A 18 17.20 -8.31 -28.78
CA LYS A 18 16.98 -8.53 -30.22
C LYS A 18 15.68 -9.29 -30.44
N ALA A 19 15.13 -9.23 -31.66
CA ALA A 19 13.91 -9.94 -32.02
C ALA A 19 13.96 -11.45 -31.71
N GLY A 20 15.14 -12.08 -31.79
CA GLY A 20 15.33 -13.49 -31.44
C GLY A 20 15.22 -13.81 -29.95
N ASP A 21 15.36 -12.82 -29.07
CA ASP A 21 15.24 -13.01 -27.62
C ASP A 21 13.78 -13.24 -27.21
N PHE A 22 12.84 -12.59 -27.89
CA PHE A 22 11.40 -12.74 -27.66
C PHE A 22 10.85 -14.09 -28.13
N LYS A 23 11.54 -14.79 -29.05
CA LYS A 23 11.15 -16.15 -29.47
C LYS A 23 11.24 -17.19 -28.35
N ARG A 24 11.98 -16.88 -27.28
CA ARG A 24 12.16 -17.73 -26.09
C ARG A 24 11.34 -17.24 -24.90
N ALA A 25 10.50 -16.22 -25.08
CA ALA A 25 9.63 -15.73 -24.01
C ALA A 25 8.51 -16.75 -23.77
N GLU A 26 8.32 -17.12 -22.50
CA GLU A 26 7.23 -17.99 -22.06
C GLU A 26 6.00 -17.15 -21.70
N SER A 27 4.80 -17.70 -21.91
CA SER A 27 3.57 -17.09 -21.42
C SER A 27 3.53 -17.16 -19.89
N PHE A 28 2.83 -16.22 -19.27
CA PHE A 28 2.66 -16.22 -17.81
C PHE A 28 2.12 -17.55 -17.28
N GLY A 29 1.22 -18.20 -18.03
CA GLY A 29 0.62 -19.49 -17.64
C GLY A 29 1.58 -20.68 -17.67
N ASP A 30 2.67 -20.58 -18.45
CA ASP A 30 3.65 -21.64 -18.64
C ASP A 30 4.81 -21.54 -17.63
N LEU A 31 4.90 -20.44 -16.88
CA LEU A 31 5.92 -20.24 -15.85
C LEU A 31 5.79 -21.28 -14.72
N PRO A 32 6.88 -21.61 -14.00
CA PRO A 32 6.82 -22.41 -12.79
C PRO A 32 5.82 -21.84 -11.77
N LYS A 33 5.05 -22.73 -11.12
CA LYS A 33 3.95 -22.36 -10.22
C LYS A 33 4.37 -21.38 -9.12
N ASP A 34 5.51 -21.62 -8.49
CA ASP A 34 6.05 -20.79 -7.41
C ASP A 34 6.34 -19.36 -7.87
N LEU A 35 6.81 -19.22 -9.11
CA LEU A 35 7.07 -17.93 -9.72
C LEU A 35 5.75 -17.21 -10.05
N GLN A 36 4.75 -17.92 -10.58
CA GLN A 36 3.43 -17.35 -10.83
C GLN A 36 2.81 -16.79 -9.55
N ASP A 37 2.89 -17.53 -8.45
CA ASP A 37 2.31 -17.14 -7.17
C ASP A 37 3.04 -15.93 -6.58
N THR A 38 4.37 -15.89 -6.71
CA THR A 38 5.18 -14.72 -6.32
C THR A 38 4.78 -13.48 -7.13
N LEU A 39 4.75 -13.57 -8.46
CA LEU A 39 4.40 -12.45 -9.34
C LEU A 39 2.96 -11.94 -9.10
N ARG A 40 2.02 -12.81 -8.73
CA ARG A 40 0.65 -12.44 -8.34
C ARG A 40 0.55 -11.67 -7.03
N THR A 41 1.60 -11.68 -6.21
CA THR A 41 1.66 -10.92 -4.95
C THR A 41 2.35 -9.57 -5.11
N ILE A 42 3.20 -9.41 -6.14
CA ILE A 42 3.82 -8.14 -6.48
C ILE A 42 2.72 -7.14 -6.87
N GLY A 43 2.68 -5.98 -6.20
CA GLY A 43 1.66 -4.95 -6.44
C GLY A 43 0.32 -5.18 -5.74
N LYS A 44 0.10 -6.33 -5.08
CA LYS A 44 -1.03 -6.47 -4.15
C LYS A 44 -0.71 -5.69 -2.89
N ARG A 45 -1.51 -4.65 -2.62
CA ARG A 45 -1.54 -3.98 -1.33
C ARG A 45 -1.82 -5.05 -0.27
N GLY A 46 -0.92 -5.21 0.69
CA GLY A 46 -1.07 -6.20 1.75
C GLY A 46 -2.39 -6.03 2.52
N PRO A 47 -2.82 -7.04 3.30
CA PRO A 47 -4.04 -6.94 4.09
C PRO A 47 -4.04 -5.63 4.87
N GLN A 48 -5.13 -4.87 4.76
CA GLN A 48 -5.30 -3.56 5.39
C GLN A 48 -5.01 -3.68 6.90
N ARG A 49 -3.83 -3.24 7.33
CA ARG A 49 -3.43 -3.33 8.74
C ARG A 49 -4.32 -2.40 9.57
N ALA A 50 -5.11 -3.00 10.46
CA ALA A 50 -5.95 -2.40 11.50
C ALA A 50 -7.24 -1.68 11.02
N PRO A 51 -8.33 -1.73 11.81
CA PRO A 51 -9.63 -1.19 11.40
C PRO A 51 -9.54 0.32 11.18
N THR A 52 -10.05 0.73 10.03
CA THR A 52 -10.25 2.12 9.66
C THR A 52 -11.15 2.79 10.69
N LYS A 53 -10.81 4.03 11.09
CA LYS A 53 -11.67 4.90 11.89
C LYS A 53 -13.13 4.73 11.43
N GLU A 54 -14.03 4.41 12.35
CA GLU A 54 -15.44 4.29 12.01
C GLU A 54 -16.03 5.67 11.77
N LEU A 55 -16.61 5.88 10.58
CA LEU A 55 -17.32 7.11 10.27
C LEU A 55 -18.71 7.03 10.90
N ILE A 56 -18.85 7.65 12.07
CA ILE A 56 -20.14 7.79 12.74
C ILE A 56 -20.63 9.24 12.66
N THR A 57 -21.94 9.41 12.48
CA THR A 57 -22.59 10.73 12.49
C THR A 57 -23.09 11.01 13.90
N ILE A 58 -22.37 11.85 14.66
CA ILE A 58 -22.77 12.30 15.98
C ILE A 58 -23.09 13.80 15.98
N ARG A 59 -24.04 14.23 16.81
CA ARG A 59 -24.35 15.65 17.04
C ARG A 59 -23.56 16.14 18.24
N LEU A 60 -22.84 17.24 18.09
CA LEU A 60 -22.07 17.91 19.14
C LEU A 60 -22.65 19.31 19.39
N SER A 61 -22.51 19.82 20.61
CA SER A 61 -22.90 21.19 20.95
C SER A 61 -22.15 22.22 20.12
N LYS A 62 -22.82 23.33 19.79
CA LYS A 62 -22.31 24.36 18.88
C LYS A 62 -21.00 25.00 19.39
N ASP A 63 -20.96 25.32 20.67
CA ASP A 63 -19.80 25.88 21.38
C ASP A 63 -18.56 24.97 21.29
N VAL A 64 -18.75 23.66 21.45
CA VAL A 64 -17.68 22.66 21.32
C VAL A 64 -17.13 22.68 19.90
N VAL A 65 -18.01 22.62 18.89
CA VAL A 65 -17.60 22.59 17.48
C VAL A 65 -16.86 23.88 17.09
N GLU A 66 -17.36 25.05 17.51
CA GLU A 66 -16.71 26.34 17.25
C GLU A 66 -15.31 26.40 17.85
N ARG A 67 -15.17 25.97 19.12
CA ARG A 67 -13.87 25.96 19.80
C ARG A 67 -12.85 25.07 19.11
N PHE A 68 -13.25 23.88 18.66
CA PHE A 68 -12.34 23.01 17.91
C PHE A 68 -12.06 23.56 16.51
N ARG A 69 -13.04 24.07 15.77
CA ARG A 69 -12.80 24.66 14.44
C ARG A 69 -11.84 25.85 14.48
N ALA A 70 -11.89 26.66 15.53
CA ALA A 70 -10.95 27.76 15.74
C ALA A 70 -9.48 27.31 15.87
N THR A 71 -9.22 26.04 16.19
CA THR A 71 -7.85 25.48 16.22
C THR A 71 -7.25 25.22 14.83
N GLY A 72 -8.00 25.50 13.76
CA GLY A 72 -7.53 25.40 12.38
C GLY A 72 -7.50 23.97 11.83
N PRO A 73 -6.74 23.74 10.74
CA PRO A 73 -6.64 22.43 10.10
C PRO A 73 -6.34 21.30 11.10
N GLY A 74 -7.00 20.14 10.91
CA GLY A 74 -6.85 18.99 11.79
C GLY A 74 -7.73 19.00 13.05
N TRP A 75 -8.67 19.94 13.20
CA TRP A 75 -9.54 20.02 14.39
C TRP A 75 -10.32 18.73 14.66
N GLN A 76 -10.79 18.01 13.64
CA GLN A 76 -11.45 16.71 13.80
C GLN A 76 -10.52 15.65 14.41
N SER A 77 -9.24 15.66 14.04
CA SER A 77 -8.26 14.76 14.65
C SER A 77 -8.03 15.12 16.13
N ARG A 78 -8.01 16.41 16.47
CA ARG A 78 -7.94 16.85 17.87
C ARG A 78 -9.16 16.40 18.68
N VAL A 79 -10.36 16.50 18.12
CA VAL A 79 -11.59 15.96 18.75
C VAL A 79 -11.43 14.48 19.05
N ASN A 80 -11.00 13.69 18.06
CA ASN A 80 -10.77 12.26 18.24
C ASN A 80 -9.74 11.95 19.35
N GLU A 81 -8.66 12.70 19.45
CA GLU A 81 -7.65 12.50 20.51
C GLU A 81 -8.18 12.85 21.91
N VAL A 82 -9.05 13.85 22.04
CA VAL A 82 -9.72 14.15 23.31
C VAL A 82 -10.65 13.01 23.72
N LEU A 83 -11.44 12.47 22.79
CA LEU A 83 -12.33 11.34 23.06
C LEU A 83 -11.53 10.09 23.48
N LYS A 84 -10.42 9.79 22.79
CA LYS A 84 -9.51 8.70 23.20
C LYS A 84 -8.97 8.89 24.62
N LYS A 85 -8.55 10.11 24.97
CA LYS A 85 -8.05 10.42 26.32
C LYS A 85 -9.14 10.23 27.37
N ALA A 86 -10.38 10.66 27.09
CA ALA A 86 -11.50 10.49 28.01
C ALA A 86 -11.81 9.00 28.28
N VAL A 87 -11.81 8.17 27.23
CA VAL A 87 -11.96 6.70 27.35
C VAL A 87 -10.80 6.11 28.15
N LYS A 88 -9.55 6.50 27.86
CA LYS A 88 -8.38 6.01 28.60
C LYS A 88 -8.40 6.43 30.07
N ALA A 89 -8.97 7.58 30.39
CA ALA A 89 -9.11 8.10 31.74
C ALA A 89 -10.28 7.47 32.52
N GLY A 90 -11.10 6.61 31.90
CA GLY A 90 -12.24 5.96 32.55
C GLY A 90 -13.41 6.90 32.82
N VAL A 91 -13.52 7.99 32.08
CA VAL A 91 -14.67 8.91 32.14
C VAL A 91 -15.92 8.28 31.49
N VAL A 92 -15.70 7.21 30.71
CA VAL A 92 -16.71 6.38 30.05
C VAL A 92 -16.24 4.94 30.10
#